data_AF-A1VX35-F1
#
_entry.id   AF-A1VX35-F1
#
_cell.length_a   1.000
_cell.length_b   1.000
_cell.length_c   1.000
_cell.angle_alpha   90.00
_cell.angle_beta   90.00
_cell.angle_gamma   90.00
#
_symmetry.space_group_name_H-M   'P 1'
#
loop_
_entity.id
_entity.type
_entity.pdbx_description
1 polymer ?
#
loop_
_entity_poly.entity_id
_entity_poly.type
_entity_poly.pdbx_seq_one_letter_code
_entity_poly.pdbx_strand_id
1 'polypeptide(L)'
;MTELKLFPGPRLERHKWVVDQANDTGQWTWQDVTEQAHEFLYRDVEVAPDVTLADIFALVEPNPVLRAVYRQEFVDELCAEAAKGPAAPTEEPWERLEYLELYQVWTLDSATQEFEGAGRFRFHGVGVVQEADIVEDGHVMHKKNERIEWGVSLTPVRELLHLPVRVRAQVLVCEEDMDSCNYGKTIQKVIHRQITLGRFIQAALWELSFHGGPGDSAAVRDDLLEQVAEVKAGLTESRAQGDIFESLGFPSRSSVYDHFFDRWSSVSAHELDQALRGLADAQPVQQALAEAFEDRVQVKPEFAALAAREFRKRVRLRLSEAREPRAN
;
A
#
# COMPACT_ATOMS: atom_id res chain seq x y z
N MET A 1 8.71 -20.32 18.95
CA MET A 1 9.99 -20.69 18.30
C MET A 1 9.63 -21.03 16.87
N THR A 2 10.21 -20.34 15.89
CA THR A 2 9.85 -20.52 14.49
C THR A 2 10.39 -21.85 13.98
N GLU A 3 9.57 -22.61 13.24
CA GLU A 3 9.96 -23.94 12.73
C GLU A 3 10.91 -23.83 11.52
N LEU A 4 10.90 -22.70 10.82
CA LEU A 4 11.62 -22.49 9.56
C LEU A 4 12.40 -21.17 9.60
N LYS A 5 13.61 -21.16 9.04
CA LYS A 5 14.43 -19.96 8.93
C LYS A 5 15.12 -19.89 7.57
N LEU A 6 15.03 -18.72 6.92
CA LEU A 6 15.71 -18.41 5.68
C LEU A 6 16.98 -17.58 5.97
N PHE A 7 18.10 -18.02 5.40
CA PHE A 7 19.42 -17.40 5.52
C PHE A 7 19.93 -16.95 4.13
N PRO A 8 20.93 -16.05 4.08
CA PRO A 8 21.61 -15.73 2.82
C PRO A 8 22.24 -16.97 2.18
N GLY A 9 22.46 -16.92 0.86
CA GLY A 9 22.95 -18.08 0.12
C GLY A 9 21.83 -19.10 -0.13
N PRO A 10 20.69 -18.62 -0.64
CA PRO A 10 19.31 -19.12 -0.48
C PRO A 10 19.06 -20.29 0.50
N ARG A 11 19.62 -20.27 1.71
CA ARG A 11 19.59 -21.46 2.57
C ARG A 11 18.37 -21.48 3.49
N LEU A 12 17.51 -22.48 3.33
CA LEU A 12 16.32 -22.69 4.14
C LEU A 12 16.56 -23.83 5.14
N GLU A 13 16.47 -23.55 6.43
CA GLU A 13 16.62 -24.56 7.48
C GLU A 13 15.32 -24.76 8.27
N ARG A 14 15.04 -26.01 8.61
CA ARG A 14 13.93 -26.40 9.48
C ARG A 14 14.45 -26.87 10.83
N HIS A 15 13.85 -26.36 11.90
CA HIS A 15 14.08 -26.82 13.27
C HIS A 15 13.18 -28.03 13.56
N LYS A 16 13.78 -29.22 13.68
CA LYS A 16 13.05 -30.49 13.88
C LYS A 16 13.62 -31.29 15.04
N TRP A 17 12.74 -31.98 15.76
CA TRP A 17 13.12 -32.98 16.75
C TRP A 17 13.56 -34.28 16.05
N VAL A 18 14.80 -34.69 16.30
CA VAL A 18 15.35 -35.95 15.81
C VAL A 18 15.50 -36.90 16.99
N VAL A 19 14.92 -38.08 16.87
CA VAL A 19 14.98 -39.14 17.89
C VAL A 19 16.20 -40.02 17.62
N ASP A 20 17.03 -40.18 18.63
CA ASP A 20 18.04 -41.23 18.69
C ASP A 20 17.39 -42.53 19.16
N GLN A 21 17.12 -43.43 18.22
CA GLN A 21 16.49 -44.72 18.48
C GLN A 21 17.33 -45.63 19.38
N ALA A 22 18.64 -45.42 19.48
CA ALA A 22 19.52 -46.26 20.31
C ALA A 22 19.41 -45.92 21.80
N ASN A 23 19.14 -44.65 22.11
CA ASN A 23 19.12 -44.14 23.48
C ASN A 23 17.73 -43.70 23.97
N ASP A 24 16.69 -43.81 23.13
CA ASP A 24 15.33 -43.30 23.38
C ASP A 24 15.31 -41.83 23.86
N THR A 25 16.28 -41.06 23.36
CA THR A 25 16.40 -39.61 23.60
C THR A 25 16.28 -38.87 22.28
N GLY A 26 16.09 -37.57 22.31
CA GLY A 26 16.09 -36.77 21.10
C GLY A 26 16.70 -35.41 21.33
N GLN A 27 17.02 -34.74 20.22
CA GLN A 27 17.52 -33.38 20.25
C GLN A 27 16.92 -32.59 19.10
N TRP A 28 16.77 -31.28 19.32
CA TRP A 28 16.40 -30.37 18.26
C TRP A 28 17.62 -30.09 17.37
N THR A 29 17.45 -30.25 16.07
CA THR A 29 18.47 -29.97 15.08
C THR A 29 17.92 -29.11 13.96
N TRP A 30 18.76 -28.24 13.42
CA TRP A 30 18.49 -27.56 12.16
C TRP A 30 18.86 -28.49 11.00
N GLN A 31 17.92 -28.66 10.07
CA GLN A 31 18.09 -29.45 8.87
C GLN A 31 17.93 -28.54 7.65
N ASP A 32 18.88 -28.58 6.73
CA ASP A 32 18.74 -27.92 5.43
C ASP A 32 17.61 -28.58 4.63
N VAL A 33 16.64 -27.76 4.22
CA VAL A 33 15.46 -28.16 3.44
C VAL A 33 15.30 -27.27 2.20
N THR A 34 16.38 -26.64 1.74
CA THR A 34 16.39 -25.68 0.63
C THR A 34 15.77 -26.28 -0.64
N GLU A 35 16.19 -27.48 -1.01
CA GLU A 35 15.66 -28.18 -2.20
C GLU A 35 14.17 -28.56 -2.06
N GLN A 36 13.67 -28.69 -0.82
CA GLN A 36 12.28 -29.02 -0.50
C GLN A 36 11.45 -27.80 -0.10
N ALA A 37 11.89 -26.56 -0.40
CA ALA A 37 11.21 -25.33 0.01
C ALA A 37 9.69 -25.29 -0.29
N HIS A 38 9.27 -25.89 -1.41
CA HIS A 38 7.86 -26.04 -1.78
C HIS A 38 6.98 -26.78 -0.76
N GLU A 39 7.55 -27.70 0.04
CA GLU A 39 6.82 -28.42 1.09
C GLU A 39 6.49 -27.51 2.29
N PHE A 40 7.15 -26.35 2.40
CA PHE A 40 7.10 -25.46 3.56
C PHE A 40 6.38 -24.13 3.28
N LEU A 41 5.71 -23.99 2.14
CA LEU A 41 5.01 -22.76 1.73
C LEU A 41 4.03 -22.22 2.79
N TYR A 42 3.39 -23.10 3.56
CA TYR A 42 2.41 -22.74 4.59
C TYR A 42 2.99 -22.74 6.01
N ARG A 43 4.32 -22.81 6.17
CA ARG A 43 4.99 -22.75 7.47
C ARG A 43 5.51 -21.34 7.74
N ASP A 44 5.36 -20.91 8.98
CA ASP A 44 5.93 -19.65 9.47
C ASP A 44 7.45 -19.67 9.25
N VAL A 45 7.96 -18.61 8.63
CA VAL A 45 9.38 -18.42 8.33
C VAL A 45 9.93 -17.22 9.09
N GLU A 46 11.10 -17.41 9.68
CA GLU A 46 11.94 -16.32 10.15
C GLU A 46 12.94 -15.97 9.05
N VAL A 47 13.08 -14.69 8.72
CA VAL A 47 13.99 -14.23 7.67
C VAL A 47 15.20 -13.60 8.34
N ALA A 48 16.41 -14.08 8.03
CA ALA A 48 17.63 -13.49 8.56
C ALA A 48 17.82 -12.06 8.00
N PRO A 49 18.40 -11.12 8.77
CA PRO A 49 18.44 -9.70 8.41
C PRO A 49 19.19 -9.35 7.12
N ASP A 50 20.03 -10.27 6.65
CA ASP A 50 20.94 -10.16 5.52
C ASP A 50 20.47 -10.95 4.29
N VAL A 51 19.30 -11.60 4.35
CA VAL A 51 18.64 -12.19 3.17
C VAL A 51 18.34 -11.07 2.19
N THR A 52 18.77 -11.23 0.95
CA THR A 52 18.58 -10.29 -0.15
C THR A 52 17.44 -10.73 -1.07
N LEU A 53 17.02 -9.83 -1.98
CA LEU A 53 16.08 -10.19 -3.03
C LEU A 53 16.66 -11.28 -3.96
N ALA A 54 17.98 -11.26 -4.22
CA ALA A 54 18.65 -12.31 -4.98
C ALA A 54 18.49 -13.69 -4.33
N ASP A 55 18.54 -13.78 -3.00
CA ASP A 55 18.34 -15.05 -2.28
C ASP A 55 16.91 -15.59 -2.46
N ILE A 56 15.90 -14.72 -2.63
CA ILE A 56 14.53 -15.17 -2.93
C ILE A 56 14.48 -15.84 -4.31
N PHE A 57 15.03 -15.19 -5.33
CA PHE A 57 15.07 -15.76 -6.68
C PHE A 57 15.90 -17.05 -6.74
N ALA A 58 17.03 -17.08 -6.05
CA ALA A 58 17.90 -18.26 -6.01
C ALA A 58 17.30 -19.44 -5.23
N LEU A 59 16.34 -19.19 -4.33
CA LEU A 59 15.52 -20.23 -3.70
C LEU A 59 14.45 -20.80 -4.65
N VAL A 60 13.86 -19.93 -5.48
CA VAL A 60 12.72 -20.26 -6.36
C VAL A 60 13.17 -20.89 -7.68
N GLU A 61 14.19 -20.32 -8.33
CA GLU A 61 14.67 -20.71 -9.66
C GLU A 61 14.96 -22.22 -9.81
N PRO A 62 15.69 -22.89 -8.89
CA PRO A 62 15.99 -24.31 -9.02
C PRO A 62 14.78 -25.21 -8.71
N ASN A 63 13.69 -24.67 -8.17
CA ASN A 63 12.53 -25.46 -7.74
C ASN A 63 11.38 -25.35 -8.74
N PRO A 64 11.15 -26.37 -9.59
CA PRO A 64 10.09 -26.32 -10.61
C PRO A 64 8.68 -26.26 -10.02
N VAL A 65 8.48 -26.78 -8.80
CA VAL A 65 7.17 -26.71 -8.12
C VAL A 65 6.89 -25.27 -7.68
N LEU A 66 7.87 -24.56 -7.10
CA LEU A 66 7.72 -23.15 -6.74
C LEU A 66 7.42 -22.29 -7.98
N ARG A 67 8.14 -22.52 -9.07
CA ARG A 67 7.89 -21.83 -10.35
C ARG A 67 6.48 -22.07 -10.87
N ALA A 68 5.99 -23.31 -10.77
CA ALA A 68 4.61 -23.63 -11.15
C ALA A 68 3.57 -22.96 -10.25
N VAL A 69 3.84 -22.86 -8.94
CA VAL A 69 2.96 -22.19 -7.95
C VAL A 69 2.85 -20.70 -8.25
N TYR A 70 3.96 -20.02 -8.55
CA TYR A 70 4.02 -18.57 -8.77
C TYR A 70 4.00 -18.15 -10.25
N ARG A 71 3.48 -19.00 -11.14
CA ARG A 71 3.49 -18.71 -12.58
C ARG A 71 2.70 -17.43 -12.91
N GLN A 72 1.67 -17.11 -12.13
CA GLN A 72 0.79 -15.97 -12.39
C GLN A 72 1.49 -14.64 -12.03
N GLU A 73 2.52 -14.72 -11.21
CA GLU A 73 3.39 -13.62 -10.81
C GLU A 73 4.66 -13.53 -11.67
N PHE A 74 4.61 -14.03 -12.92
CA PHE A 74 5.69 -13.93 -13.92
C PHE A 74 7.06 -14.41 -13.41
N VAL A 75 7.04 -15.40 -12.52
CA VAL A 75 8.24 -15.85 -11.80
C VAL A 75 9.35 -16.33 -12.73
N ASP A 76 9.01 -16.91 -13.88
CA ASP A 76 9.97 -17.40 -14.86
C ASP A 76 10.73 -16.25 -15.52
N GLU A 77 10.02 -15.22 -15.94
CA GLU A 77 10.57 -14.01 -16.52
C GLU A 77 11.38 -13.21 -15.50
N LEU A 78 10.89 -13.12 -14.26
CA LEU A 78 11.60 -12.47 -13.16
C LEU A 78 12.90 -13.22 -12.80
N CYS A 79 12.87 -14.55 -12.70
CA CYS A 79 14.07 -15.36 -12.49
C CYS A 79 15.07 -15.19 -13.65
N ALA A 80 14.60 -15.20 -14.90
CA ALA A 80 15.45 -14.99 -16.06
C ALA A 80 16.10 -13.60 -16.08
N GLU A 81 15.39 -12.57 -15.62
CA GLU A 81 15.95 -11.22 -15.46
C GLU A 81 16.96 -11.16 -14.31
N ALA A 82 16.64 -11.77 -13.18
CA ALA A 82 17.52 -11.85 -12.01
C ALA A 82 18.84 -12.58 -12.33
N ALA A 83 18.80 -13.64 -13.14
CA ALA A 83 19.96 -14.42 -13.57
C ALA A 83 20.98 -13.61 -14.39
N LYS A 84 20.58 -12.45 -14.93
CA LYS A 84 21.51 -11.51 -15.60
C LYS A 84 22.42 -10.76 -14.61
N GLY A 85 22.20 -10.95 -13.31
CA GLY A 85 22.99 -10.34 -12.24
C GLY A 85 22.61 -8.89 -11.96
N PRO A 86 23.17 -8.32 -10.89
CA PRO A 86 22.81 -6.97 -10.44
C PRO A 86 23.18 -5.91 -11.48
N ALA A 87 22.36 -4.86 -11.54
CA ALA A 87 22.63 -3.65 -12.31
C ALA A 87 22.99 -2.51 -11.35
N ALA A 88 23.75 -1.53 -11.84
CA ALA A 88 23.95 -0.30 -11.09
C ALA A 88 22.61 0.44 -10.97
N PRO A 89 22.26 0.96 -9.78
CA PRO A 89 21.05 1.74 -9.61
C PRO A 89 21.12 3.00 -10.47
N THR A 90 19.99 3.37 -11.04
CA THR A 90 19.81 4.58 -11.86
C THR A 90 19.30 5.80 -11.08
N GLU A 91 19.02 5.60 -9.78
CA GLU A 91 18.38 6.54 -8.86
C GLU A 91 19.26 7.74 -8.47
N GLU A 92 18.62 8.87 -8.18
CA GLU A 92 19.26 10.01 -7.51
C GLU A 92 19.63 9.66 -6.05
N PRO A 93 20.62 10.35 -5.42
CA PRO A 93 21.09 10.00 -4.08
C PRO A 93 20.00 9.98 -2.98
N TRP A 94 18.96 10.80 -3.13
CA TRP A 94 17.84 10.90 -2.17
C TRP A 94 16.76 9.83 -2.40
N GLU A 95 16.74 9.21 -3.58
CA GLU A 95 15.88 8.06 -3.92
C GLU A 95 16.52 6.74 -3.51
N ARG A 96 17.83 6.74 -3.21
CA ARG A 96 18.60 5.56 -2.87
C ARG A 96 17.94 4.69 -1.80
N LEU A 97 17.64 3.46 -2.19
CA LEU A 97 17.12 2.42 -1.31
C LEU A 97 18.20 1.81 -0.40
N GLU A 98 17.86 1.54 0.86
CA GLU A 98 18.71 0.84 1.84
C GLU A 98 18.30 -0.63 1.98
N TYR A 99 16.99 -0.91 1.93
CA TYR A 99 16.43 -2.25 2.01
C TYR A 99 15.03 -2.30 1.40
N LEU A 100 14.56 -3.51 1.12
CA LEU A 100 13.19 -3.80 0.75
C LEU A 100 12.44 -4.31 1.97
N GLU A 101 11.15 -4.02 2.06
CA GLU A 101 10.37 -4.37 3.24
C GLU A 101 8.99 -4.91 2.86
N LEU A 102 8.66 -6.04 3.47
CA LEU A 102 7.32 -6.58 3.49
C LEU A 102 6.57 -6.02 4.71
N TYR A 103 5.39 -5.46 4.49
CA TYR A 103 4.56 -4.89 5.55
C TYR A 103 3.09 -5.24 5.34
N GLN A 104 2.26 -4.96 6.34
CA GLN A 104 0.82 -5.12 6.24
C GLN A 104 0.10 -3.83 6.62
N VAL A 105 -1.05 -3.64 5.97
CA VAL A 105 -2.06 -2.67 6.36
C VAL A 105 -3.37 -3.42 6.43
N TRP A 106 -4.02 -3.36 7.58
CA TRP A 106 -5.38 -3.83 7.76
C TRP A 106 -6.32 -2.64 7.69
N THR A 107 -7.51 -2.89 7.21
CA THR A 107 -8.58 -1.91 7.19
C THR A 107 -9.68 -2.39 8.13
N LEU A 108 -10.29 -1.47 8.87
CA LEU A 108 -11.42 -1.70 9.75
C LEU A 108 -12.53 -0.74 9.36
N ASP A 109 -13.65 -1.26 8.89
CA ASP A 109 -14.88 -0.47 8.77
C ASP A 109 -15.49 -0.34 10.16
N SER A 110 -15.45 0.85 10.76
CA SER A 110 -15.99 1.02 12.11
C SER A 110 -17.51 0.99 12.19
N ALA A 111 -18.24 1.07 11.07
CA ALA A 111 -19.70 0.94 11.04
C ALA A 111 -20.13 -0.53 11.07
N THR A 112 -19.45 -1.39 10.31
CA THR A 112 -19.76 -2.83 10.24
C THR A 112 -18.94 -3.69 11.20
N GLN A 113 -17.83 -3.14 11.72
CA GLN A 113 -16.82 -3.85 12.51
C GLN A 113 -16.09 -4.96 11.73
N GLU A 114 -16.04 -4.83 10.40
CA GLU A 114 -15.37 -5.79 9.52
C GLU A 114 -13.91 -5.41 9.30
N PHE A 115 -13.03 -6.42 9.38
CA PHE A 115 -11.60 -6.28 9.06
C PHE A 115 -11.30 -6.85 7.67
N GLU A 116 -10.47 -6.14 6.91
CA GLU A 116 -9.91 -6.62 5.66
C GLU A 116 -8.37 -6.48 5.63
N GLY A 117 -7.74 -7.12 4.66
CA GLY A 117 -6.29 -7.03 4.42
C GLY A 117 -5.41 -7.96 5.27
N ALA A 118 -5.96 -8.70 6.24
CA ALA A 118 -5.20 -9.55 7.18
C ALA A 118 -4.31 -10.65 6.57
N GLY A 119 -4.53 -10.99 5.29
CA GLY A 119 -3.74 -11.99 4.56
C GLY A 119 -2.69 -11.41 3.61
N ARG A 120 -2.71 -10.09 3.34
CA ARG A 120 -1.93 -9.48 2.26
C ARG A 120 -0.73 -8.73 2.80
N PHE A 121 0.46 -9.22 2.48
CA PHE A 121 1.68 -8.44 2.62
C PHE A 121 1.87 -7.59 1.36
N ARG A 122 2.28 -6.34 1.58
CA ARG A 122 2.73 -5.40 0.56
C ARG A 122 4.25 -5.37 0.56
N PHE A 123 4.85 -4.88 -0.50
CA PHE A 123 6.29 -4.82 -0.68
C PHE A 123 6.67 -3.43 -1.19
N HIS A 124 7.72 -2.83 -0.61
CA HIS A 124 8.22 -1.53 -1.03
C HIS A 124 9.71 -1.39 -0.76
N GLY A 125 10.33 -0.36 -1.33
CA GLY A 125 11.68 0.08 -1.00
C GLY A 125 11.67 1.05 0.16
N VAL A 126 12.66 0.97 1.04
CA VAL A 126 12.86 1.94 2.11
C VAL A 126 14.18 2.67 1.89
N GLY A 127 14.09 3.98 1.71
CA GLY A 127 15.24 4.86 1.51
C GLY A 127 16.04 5.14 2.77
N VAL A 128 17.13 5.88 2.61
CA VAL A 128 17.98 6.37 3.70
C VAL A 128 17.24 7.36 4.61
N VAL A 129 17.78 7.57 5.81
CA VAL A 129 17.28 8.62 6.72
C VAL A 129 17.64 9.98 6.15
N GLN A 130 16.64 10.86 6.02
CA GLN A 130 16.82 12.19 5.45
C GLN A 130 17.61 13.10 6.41
N GLU A 131 18.70 13.70 5.92
CA GLU A 131 19.55 14.60 6.71
C GLU A 131 18.96 16.02 6.83
N ALA A 132 18.04 16.39 5.94
CA ALA A 132 17.34 17.67 5.87
C ALA A 132 15.89 17.47 5.38
N ASP A 133 15.08 18.52 5.53
CA ASP A 133 13.74 18.56 4.93
C ASP A 133 13.86 18.59 3.39
N ILE A 134 13.05 17.78 2.72
CA ILE A 134 12.88 17.83 1.26
C ILE A 134 11.69 18.74 0.96
N VAL A 135 11.93 19.79 0.19
CA VAL A 135 10.94 20.80 -0.16
C VAL A 135 10.74 20.81 -1.67
N GLU A 136 9.50 20.62 -2.10
CA GLU A 136 9.08 20.77 -3.51
C GLU A 136 7.96 21.80 -3.58
N ASP A 137 8.05 22.73 -4.54
CA ASP A 137 7.06 23.81 -4.74
C ASP A 137 6.70 24.61 -3.47
N GLY A 138 7.67 24.79 -2.58
CA GLY A 138 7.50 25.52 -1.31
C GLY A 138 6.82 24.72 -0.20
N HIS A 139 6.56 23.44 -0.41
CA HIS A 139 5.97 22.52 0.57
C HIS A 139 6.98 21.49 1.05
N VAL A 140 7.05 21.25 2.36
CA VAL A 140 7.87 20.18 2.93
C VAL A 140 7.21 18.85 2.60
N MET A 141 7.80 18.10 1.66
CA MET A 141 7.32 16.79 1.23
C MET A 141 7.74 15.69 2.21
N HIS A 142 8.98 15.77 2.69
CA HIS A 142 9.54 14.83 3.67
C HIS A 142 10.34 15.60 4.70
N LYS A 143 10.22 15.22 5.97
CA LYS A 143 10.94 15.90 7.05
C LYS A 143 12.30 15.26 7.29
N LYS A 144 13.21 16.07 7.83
CA LYS A 144 14.46 15.62 8.41
C LYS A 144 14.22 14.50 9.44
N ASN A 145 15.07 13.49 9.39
CA ASN A 145 15.05 12.26 10.18
C ASN A 145 13.93 11.27 9.83
N GLU A 146 13.15 11.50 8.78
CA GLU A 146 12.22 10.50 8.23
C GLU A 146 12.93 9.62 7.19
N ARG A 147 12.31 8.48 6.86
CA ARG A 147 12.69 7.64 5.72
C ARG A 147 11.57 7.73 4.70
N ILE A 148 11.92 7.73 3.43
CA ILE A 148 10.94 7.68 2.35
C ILE A 148 10.66 6.21 2.01
N GLU A 149 9.39 5.89 1.84
CA GLU A 149 8.91 4.58 1.39
C GLU A 149 8.54 4.71 -0.10
N TRP A 150 9.15 3.88 -0.95
CA TRP A 150 9.06 3.96 -2.41
C TRP A 150 8.38 2.72 -2.99
N GLY A 151 7.41 2.91 -3.88
CA GLY A 151 6.94 1.83 -4.73
C GLY A 151 8.06 1.35 -5.64
N VAL A 152 8.19 0.03 -5.84
CA VAL A 152 9.29 -0.57 -6.63
C VAL A 152 8.80 -1.32 -7.87
N SER A 153 7.50 -1.21 -8.20
CA SER A 153 6.84 -1.97 -9.27
C SER A 153 7.36 -1.67 -10.69
N LEU A 154 7.99 -0.51 -10.89
CA LEU A 154 8.59 -0.10 -12.18
C LEU A 154 10.12 -0.06 -12.13
N THR A 155 10.71 -0.40 -10.99
CA THR A 155 12.17 -0.43 -10.84
C THR A 155 12.69 -1.75 -11.43
N PRO A 156 13.72 -1.73 -12.29
CA PRO A 156 14.31 -2.96 -12.80
C PRO A 156 14.78 -3.86 -11.66
N VAL A 157 14.31 -5.12 -11.65
CA VAL A 157 14.61 -6.10 -10.59
C VAL A 157 16.10 -6.20 -10.31
N ARG A 158 16.94 -6.10 -11.35
CA ARG A 158 18.40 -6.16 -11.26
C ARG A 158 19.01 -5.07 -10.39
N GLU A 159 18.38 -3.91 -10.30
CA GLU A 159 18.80 -2.81 -9.42
C GLU A 159 18.49 -3.15 -7.95
N LEU A 160 17.50 -4.00 -7.70
CA LEU A 160 17.02 -4.35 -6.37
C LEU A 160 17.66 -5.62 -5.78
N LEU A 161 18.27 -6.47 -6.61
CA LEU A 161 18.76 -7.81 -6.22
C LEU A 161 19.66 -7.82 -4.97
N HIS A 162 20.49 -6.80 -4.81
CA HIS A 162 21.46 -6.70 -3.74
C HIS A 162 20.87 -6.18 -2.41
N LEU A 163 19.63 -5.69 -2.42
CA LEU A 163 19.01 -5.09 -1.25
C LEU A 163 18.54 -6.17 -0.27
N PRO A 164 18.81 -6.01 1.04
CA PRO A 164 18.23 -6.86 2.08
C PRO A 164 16.71 -6.77 2.07
N VAL A 165 16.05 -7.88 2.37
CA VAL A 165 14.59 -7.98 2.47
C VAL A 165 14.19 -8.19 3.93
N ARG A 166 13.39 -7.29 4.47
CA ARG A 166 12.94 -7.30 5.87
C ARG A 166 11.44 -7.50 5.98
N VAL A 167 11.00 -8.02 7.12
CA VAL A 167 9.57 -8.18 7.44
C VAL A 167 9.22 -7.25 8.59
N ARG A 168 8.33 -6.28 8.34
CA ARG A 168 7.80 -5.36 9.34
C ARG A 168 6.72 -6.07 10.16
N ALA A 169 7.02 -6.32 11.43
CA ALA A 169 6.05 -6.94 12.35
C ALA A 169 4.92 -5.99 12.80
N GLN A 170 5.14 -4.67 12.70
CA GLN A 170 4.10 -3.69 13.00
C GLN A 170 3.11 -3.62 11.83
N VAL A 171 1.83 -3.77 12.16
CA VAL A 171 0.72 -3.62 11.23
C VAL A 171 -0.04 -2.36 11.57
N LEU A 172 -0.34 -1.57 10.54
CA LEU A 172 -1.20 -0.40 10.65
C LEU A 172 -2.65 -0.84 10.41
N VAL A 173 -3.55 -0.49 11.33
CA VAL A 173 -4.99 -0.63 11.14
C VAL A 173 -5.54 0.74 10.78
N CYS A 174 -6.08 0.86 9.58
CA CYS A 174 -6.67 2.08 9.05
C CYS A 174 -8.20 2.00 9.06
N GLU A 175 -8.85 3.12 9.27
CA GLU A 175 -10.32 3.22 9.15
C GLU A 175 -10.74 3.14 7.67
N GLU A 176 -11.73 2.30 7.39
CA GLU A 176 -12.30 2.08 6.05
C GLU A 176 -13.71 2.64 5.88
N ASP A 177 -14.42 2.98 6.97
CA ASP A 177 -15.70 3.64 6.80
C ASP A 177 -15.50 5.02 6.19
N MET A 178 -15.89 5.16 4.91
CA MET A 178 -15.86 6.42 4.15
C MET A 178 -16.63 7.56 4.81
N ASP A 179 -17.56 7.25 5.72
CA ASP A 179 -18.39 8.21 6.43
C ASP A 179 -17.76 8.66 7.77
N SER A 180 -16.70 7.98 8.23
CA SER A 180 -15.91 8.33 9.42
C SER A 180 -15.00 9.54 9.18
N CYS A 181 -14.84 10.43 10.17
CA CYS A 181 -13.85 11.51 10.14
C CYS A 181 -12.40 11.00 10.18
N ASN A 182 -12.24 9.71 10.44
CA ASN A 182 -10.96 9.02 10.45
C ASN A 182 -10.70 8.22 9.18
N TYR A 183 -11.58 8.22 8.17
CA TYR A 183 -11.39 7.47 6.92
C TYR A 183 -9.97 7.62 6.36
N GLY A 184 -9.31 6.50 6.09
CA GLY A 184 -7.93 6.41 5.59
C GLY A 184 -6.84 6.68 6.64
N LYS A 185 -7.18 7.09 7.86
CA LYS A 185 -6.21 7.32 8.94
C LYS A 185 -5.92 6.02 9.69
N THR A 186 -4.67 5.89 10.15
CA THR A 186 -4.32 4.84 11.12
C THR A 186 -5.02 5.10 12.45
N ILE A 187 -5.86 4.16 12.86
CA ILE A 187 -6.60 4.20 14.13
C ILE A 187 -5.97 3.30 15.19
N GLN A 188 -5.19 2.30 14.78
CA GLN A 188 -4.49 1.40 15.69
C GLN A 188 -3.20 0.86 15.06
N LYS A 189 -2.25 0.47 15.92
CA LYS A 189 -1.06 -0.28 15.55
C LYS A 189 -1.06 -1.61 16.31
N VAL A 190 -0.85 -2.71 15.59
CA VAL A 190 -0.77 -4.05 16.19
C VAL A 190 0.55 -4.73 15.80
N ILE A 191 0.90 -5.81 16.50
CA ILE A 191 2.11 -6.59 16.21
C ILE A 191 1.69 -7.96 15.68
N HIS A 192 2.07 -8.24 14.43
CA HIS A 192 1.88 -9.52 13.77
C HIS A 192 3.24 -10.00 13.25
N ARG A 193 3.83 -10.98 13.93
CA ARG A 193 5.18 -11.50 13.63
C ARG A 193 5.17 -12.67 12.65
N GLN A 194 4.01 -13.23 12.34
CA GLN A 194 3.90 -14.45 11.56
C GLN A 194 3.85 -14.13 10.08
N ILE A 195 4.72 -14.76 9.31
CA ILE A 195 4.67 -14.78 7.85
C ILE A 195 5.03 -16.18 7.41
N THR A 196 4.23 -16.75 6.52
CA THR A 196 4.55 -18.05 5.92
C THR A 196 5.54 -17.87 4.78
N LEU A 197 6.39 -18.87 4.51
CA LEU A 197 7.32 -18.83 3.37
C LEU A 197 6.63 -18.45 2.05
N GLY A 198 5.43 -18.97 1.79
CA GLY A 198 4.73 -18.69 0.56
C GLY A 198 4.29 -17.23 0.43
N ARG A 199 3.73 -16.65 1.50
CA ARG A 199 3.40 -15.22 1.56
C ARG A 199 4.63 -14.32 1.44
N PHE A 200 5.77 -14.74 1.99
CA PHE A 200 7.02 -14.00 1.86
C PHE A 200 7.47 -13.91 0.39
N ILE A 201 7.49 -15.05 -0.31
CA ILE A 201 7.85 -15.10 -1.74
C ILE A 201 6.81 -14.35 -2.58
N GLN A 202 5.52 -14.64 -2.36
CA GLN A 202 4.43 -14.05 -3.15
C GLN A 202 4.39 -12.53 -3.05
N ALA A 203 4.61 -11.95 -1.87
CA ALA A 203 4.55 -10.50 -1.70
C ALA A 203 5.63 -9.78 -2.52
N ALA A 204 6.84 -10.34 -2.59
CA ALA A 204 7.90 -9.81 -3.42
C ALA A 204 7.56 -9.96 -4.92
N LEU A 205 7.16 -11.16 -5.35
CA LEU A 205 6.84 -11.41 -6.77
C LEU A 205 5.65 -10.58 -7.26
N TRP A 206 4.58 -10.46 -6.45
CA TRP A 206 3.40 -9.68 -6.79
C TRP A 206 3.73 -8.22 -7.11
N GLU A 207 4.53 -7.56 -6.26
CA GLU A 207 4.87 -6.15 -6.46
C GLU A 207 5.75 -5.96 -7.70
N LEU A 208 6.74 -6.84 -7.89
CA LEU A 208 7.67 -6.80 -9.03
C LEU A 208 7.00 -7.16 -10.36
N SER A 209 5.83 -7.80 -10.31
CA SER A 209 5.04 -8.18 -11.48
C SER A 209 3.73 -7.42 -11.62
N PHE A 210 3.54 -6.33 -10.87
CA PHE A 210 2.29 -5.57 -10.86
C PHE A 210 1.88 -5.06 -12.27
N HIS A 211 2.86 -4.76 -13.11
CA HIS A 211 2.67 -4.32 -14.49
C HIS A 211 2.93 -5.41 -15.54
N GLY A 212 3.04 -6.67 -15.13
CA GLY A 212 3.39 -7.80 -15.99
C GLY A 212 4.83 -8.28 -15.79
N GLY A 213 5.41 -8.89 -16.81
CA GLY A 213 6.81 -9.32 -16.78
C GLY A 213 7.77 -8.11 -16.88
N PRO A 214 9.09 -8.32 -16.71
CA PRO A 214 10.10 -7.26 -16.83
C PRO A 214 10.01 -6.42 -18.11
N GLY A 215 9.63 -7.03 -19.24
CA GLY A 215 9.43 -6.33 -20.51
C GLY A 215 8.22 -5.40 -20.50
N ASP A 216 7.10 -5.83 -19.92
CA ASP A 216 5.87 -5.04 -19.82
C ASP A 216 6.08 -3.87 -18.85
N SER A 217 6.69 -4.12 -17.68
CA SER A 217 7.03 -3.07 -16.71
C SER A 217 7.97 -2.02 -17.30
N ALA A 218 8.95 -2.42 -18.11
CA ALA A 218 9.86 -1.49 -18.78
C ALA A 218 9.11 -0.60 -19.79
N ALA A 219 8.19 -1.17 -20.58
CA ALA A 219 7.37 -0.40 -21.52
C ALA A 219 6.48 0.62 -20.78
N VAL A 220 5.80 0.20 -19.70
CA VAL A 220 4.98 1.12 -18.88
C VAL A 220 5.82 2.25 -18.29
N ARG A 221 7.02 1.94 -17.79
CA ARG A 221 7.95 2.94 -17.26
C ARG A 221 8.35 3.94 -18.33
N ASP A 222 8.75 3.48 -19.51
CA ASP A 222 9.22 4.34 -20.59
C ASP A 222 8.09 5.25 -21.10
N ASP A 223 6.86 4.74 -21.23
CA ASP A 223 5.67 5.53 -21.58
C ASP A 223 5.37 6.62 -20.53
N LEU A 224 5.49 6.30 -19.23
CA LEU A 224 5.30 7.27 -18.16
C LEU A 224 6.39 8.35 -18.14
N LEU A 225 7.64 7.97 -18.40
CA LEU A 225 8.75 8.92 -18.50
C LEU A 225 8.57 9.88 -19.69
N GLU A 226 8.04 9.39 -20.80
CA GLU A 226 7.67 10.24 -21.95
C GLU A 226 6.56 11.23 -21.56
N GLN A 227 5.48 10.78 -20.92
CA GLN A 227 4.41 11.67 -20.45
C GLN A 227 4.91 12.74 -19.47
N VAL A 228 5.78 12.36 -18.53
CA VAL A 228 6.41 13.32 -17.60
C VAL A 228 7.26 14.35 -18.36
N ALA A 229 8.00 13.93 -19.39
CA ALA A 229 8.78 14.83 -20.22
C ALA A 229 7.88 15.80 -21.01
N GLU A 230 6.76 15.34 -21.57
CA GLU A 230 5.77 16.20 -22.25
C GLU A 230 5.19 17.27 -21.32
N VAL A 231 4.78 16.87 -20.12
CA VAL A 231 4.25 17.80 -19.10
C VAL A 231 5.31 18.82 -18.71
N LYS A 232 6.55 18.39 -18.45
CA LYS A 232 7.67 19.30 -18.13
C LYS A 232 8.01 20.24 -19.27
N ALA A 233 7.85 19.81 -20.52
CA ALA A 233 8.04 20.62 -21.71
C ALA A 233 6.86 21.58 -22.00
N GLY A 234 5.77 21.50 -21.22
CA GLY A 234 4.57 22.31 -21.43
C GLY A 234 3.80 21.93 -22.71
N LEU A 235 3.99 20.70 -23.19
CA LEU A 235 3.33 20.18 -24.41
C LEU A 235 1.90 19.71 -24.13
N THR A 236 1.53 19.59 -22.85
CA THR A 236 0.23 19.10 -22.38
C THR A 236 -0.46 20.17 -21.54
N GLU A 237 -1.77 20.34 -21.72
CA GLU A 237 -2.59 21.27 -20.94
C GLU A 237 -3.00 20.62 -19.62
N SER A 238 -2.59 21.19 -18.48
CA SER A 238 -3.10 20.80 -17.16
C SER A 238 -4.50 21.37 -16.97
N ARG A 239 -5.46 20.49 -16.64
CA ARG A 239 -6.84 20.88 -16.31
C ARG A 239 -7.13 20.68 -14.84
N ALA A 240 -7.96 21.55 -14.27
CA ALA A 240 -8.45 21.33 -12.91
C ALA A 240 -9.30 20.06 -12.89
N GLN A 241 -9.12 19.25 -11.83
CA GLN A 241 -9.84 17.98 -11.69
C GLN A 241 -11.37 18.17 -11.76
N GLY A 242 -11.88 19.30 -11.23
CA GLY A 242 -13.30 19.66 -11.30
C GLY A 242 -13.83 19.78 -12.73
N ASP A 243 -13.08 20.48 -13.59
CA ASP A 243 -13.43 20.68 -15.01
C ASP A 243 -13.46 19.34 -15.76
N ILE A 244 -12.55 18.42 -15.40
CA ILE A 244 -12.53 17.07 -15.96
C ILE A 244 -13.83 16.33 -15.58
N PHE A 245 -14.22 16.32 -14.31
CA PHE A 245 -15.45 15.64 -13.89
C PHE A 245 -16.70 16.23 -14.53
N GLU A 246 -16.79 17.56 -14.63
CA GLU A 246 -17.91 18.21 -15.32
C GLU A 246 -17.93 17.87 -16.82
N SER A 247 -16.77 17.85 -17.49
CA SER A 247 -16.66 17.46 -18.90
C SER A 247 -17.09 16.02 -19.17
N LEU A 248 -16.98 15.13 -18.18
CA LEU A 248 -17.44 13.75 -18.24
C LEU A 248 -18.93 13.60 -17.88
N GLY A 249 -19.65 14.71 -17.67
CA GLY A 249 -21.08 14.74 -17.36
C GLY A 249 -21.41 14.45 -15.89
N PHE A 250 -20.42 14.43 -14.99
CA PHE A 250 -20.68 14.28 -13.57
C PHE A 250 -21.23 15.59 -12.98
N PRO A 251 -22.28 15.53 -12.14
CA PRO A 251 -22.81 16.72 -11.51
C PRO A 251 -21.76 17.35 -10.61
N SER A 252 -21.70 18.68 -10.63
CA SER A 252 -20.81 19.44 -9.77
C SER A 252 -21.14 19.16 -8.31
N ARG A 253 -20.13 19.08 -7.44
CA ARG A 253 -20.34 18.93 -5.99
C ARG A 253 -21.28 19.98 -5.42
N SER A 254 -21.25 21.19 -5.98
CA SER A 254 -22.15 22.29 -5.61
C SER A 254 -23.62 21.91 -5.75
N SER A 255 -24.00 21.26 -6.85
CA SER A 255 -25.39 20.82 -7.07
C SER A 255 -25.88 19.80 -6.02
N VAL A 256 -24.96 19.00 -5.47
CA VAL A 256 -25.29 18.09 -4.37
C VAL A 256 -25.46 18.85 -3.07
N TYR A 257 -24.62 19.84 -2.78
CA TYR A 257 -24.74 20.65 -1.57
C TYR A 257 -26.01 21.51 -1.52
N ASP A 258 -26.53 21.97 -2.66
CA ASP A 258 -27.83 22.63 -2.73
C ASP A 258 -28.98 21.74 -2.22
N HIS A 259 -28.80 20.41 -2.19
CA HIS A 259 -29.76 19.49 -1.57
C HIS A 259 -29.73 19.57 -0.04
N PHE A 260 -28.56 19.76 0.57
CA PHE A 260 -28.34 19.62 2.01
C PHE A 260 -28.31 20.94 2.79
N PHE A 261 -28.07 22.06 2.12
CA PHE A 261 -27.89 23.37 2.74
C PHE A 261 -28.93 24.37 2.26
N ASP A 262 -29.47 25.17 3.19
CA ASP A 262 -30.31 26.34 2.88
C ASP A 262 -29.45 27.58 2.58
N ARG A 263 -28.27 27.66 3.22
CA ARG A 263 -27.33 28.77 3.05
C ARG A 263 -25.91 28.24 3.05
N TRP A 264 -25.19 28.41 1.95
CA TRP A 264 -23.76 28.07 1.87
C TRP A 264 -22.99 28.81 0.76
N SER A 265 -23.66 29.65 -0.05
CA SER A 265 -23.10 30.28 -1.27
C SER A 265 -21.92 31.23 -1.03
N SER A 266 -21.66 31.62 0.21
CA SER A 266 -20.49 32.43 0.60
C SER A 266 -19.25 31.58 0.95
N VAL A 267 -19.33 30.26 0.80
CA VAL A 267 -18.27 29.29 1.09
C VAL A 267 -18.11 28.39 -0.13
N SER A 268 -16.87 28.06 -0.49
CA SER A 268 -16.63 27.16 -1.61
C SER A 268 -17.01 25.71 -1.24
N ALA A 269 -17.37 24.92 -2.26
CA ALA A 269 -17.66 23.49 -2.05
C ALA A 269 -16.44 22.73 -1.50
N HIS A 270 -15.23 23.21 -1.79
CA HIS A 270 -14.00 22.62 -1.28
C HIS A 270 -13.81 22.88 0.22
N GLU A 271 -13.97 24.14 0.66
CA GLU A 271 -13.90 24.50 2.09
C GLU A 271 -14.96 23.73 2.90
N LEU A 272 -16.17 23.59 2.34
CA LEU A 272 -17.25 22.84 2.99
C LEU A 272 -16.94 21.34 3.08
N ASP A 273 -16.39 20.71 2.03
CA ASP A 273 -15.95 19.31 2.07
C ASP A 273 -14.86 19.08 3.11
N GLN A 274 -13.86 19.97 3.14
CA GLN A 274 -12.79 19.91 4.15
C GLN A 274 -13.33 20.03 5.57
N ALA A 275 -14.23 20.99 5.82
CA ALA A 275 -14.84 21.17 7.13
C ALA A 275 -15.66 19.94 7.54
N LEU A 276 -16.50 19.42 6.64
CA LEU A 276 -17.31 18.21 6.87
C LEU A 276 -16.44 17.00 7.22
N ARG A 277 -15.32 16.79 6.51
CA ARG A 277 -14.36 15.72 6.81
C ARG A 277 -13.69 15.90 8.17
N GLY A 278 -13.51 17.14 8.64
CA GLY A 278 -12.92 17.47 9.93
C GLY A 278 -13.84 17.29 11.13
N LEU A 279 -15.16 17.24 10.93
CA LEU A 279 -16.13 17.14 12.04
C LEU A 279 -16.08 15.78 12.73
N ALA A 280 -16.05 15.77 14.06
CA ALA A 280 -16.13 14.53 14.84
C ALA A 280 -17.44 13.78 14.57
N ASP A 281 -17.38 12.46 14.44
CA ASP A 281 -18.49 11.61 13.99
C ASP A 281 -19.83 11.84 14.70
N ALA A 282 -19.79 12.01 16.03
CA ALA A 282 -20.97 12.17 16.88
C ALA A 282 -21.44 13.63 17.02
N GLN A 283 -20.72 14.60 16.46
CA GLN A 283 -21.07 16.01 16.61
C GLN A 283 -22.31 16.35 15.77
N PRO A 284 -23.30 17.10 16.31
CA PRO A 284 -24.42 17.59 15.54
C PRO A 284 -23.95 18.50 14.40
N VAL A 285 -24.27 18.14 13.15
CA VAL A 285 -23.68 18.78 11.97
C VAL A 285 -24.00 20.27 11.86
N GLN A 286 -25.25 20.67 12.16
CA GLN A 286 -25.66 22.08 12.09
C GLN A 286 -24.85 22.93 13.08
N GLN A 287 -24.70 22.47 14.32
CA GLN A 287 -23.95 23.20 15.34
C GLN A 287 -22.49 23.34 14.93
N ALA A 288 -21.88 22.24 14.48
CA ALA A 288 -20.47 22.21 14.12
C ALA A 288 -20.12 23.13 12.95
N LEU A 289 -20.98 23.16 11.92
CA LEU A 289 -20.77 24.03 10.75
C LEU A 289 -21.08 25.49 11.05
N ALA A 290 -22.07 25.77 11.90
CA ALA A 290 -22.34 27.13 12.37
C ALA A 290 -21.12 27.70 13.12
N GLU A 291 -20.51 26.90 14.00
CA GLU A 291 -19.28 27.26 14.71
C GLU A 291 -18.08 27.45 13.76
N ALA A 292 -17.88 26.53 12.81
CA ALA A 292 -16.75 26.59 11.86
C ALA A 292 -16.84 27.75 10.86
N PHE A 293 -18.05 28.21 10.54
CA PHE A 293 -18.28 29.21 9.50
C PHE A 293 -18.94 30.50 9.98
N GLU A 294 -19.03 30.74 11.30
CA GLU A 294 -19.68 31.93 11.87
C GLU A 294 -21.10 32.13 11.32
N ASP A 295 -21.90 31.06 11.39
CA ASP A 295 -23.27 30.99 10.86
C ASP A 295 -23.41 31.17 9.33
N ARG A 296 -22.33 31.35 8.57
CA ARG A 296 -22.43 31.49 7.09
C ARG A 296 -22.96 30.22 6.41
N VAL A 297 -22.95 29.08 7.10
CA VAL A 297 -23.49 27.80 6.63
C VAL A 297 -24.71 27.39 7.45
N GLN A 298 -25.82 27.06 6.77
CA GLN A 298 -27.05 26.55 7.37
C GLN A 298 -27.48 25.27 6.64
N VAL A 299 -27.52 24.18 7.38
CA VAL A 299 -28.05 22.88 6.99
C VAL A 299 -29.57 22.93 6.98
N LYS A 300 -30.22 22.28 6.01
CA LYS A 300 -31.68 22.23 5.96
C LYS A 300 -32.27 21.55 7.20
N PRO A 301 -33.47 21.96 7.67
CA PRO A 301 -34.06 21.44 8.91
C PRO A 301 -34.15 19.91 8.99
N GLU A 302 -34.41 19.23 7.87
CA GLU A 302 -34.50 17.77 7.80
C GLU A 302 -33.17 17.04 8.03
N PHE A 303 -32.03 17.72 7.86
CA PHE A 303 -30.69 17.16 8.08
C PHE A 303 -29.97 17.76 9.29
N ALA A 304 -30.47 18.88 9.84
CA ALA A 304 -29.79 19.66 10.88
C ALA A 304 -29.54 18.87 12.18
N ALA A 305 -30.40 17.89 12.49
CA ALA A 305 -30.28 17.04 13.67
C ALA A 305 -29.34 15.83 13.49
N LEU A 306 -28.80 15.61 12.29
CA LEU A 306 -27.92 14.47 12.03
C LEU A 306 -26.56 14.65 12.71
N ALA A 307 -26.01 13.54 13.19
CA ALA A 307 -24.59 13.47 13.54
C ALA A 307 -23.75 13.59 12.26
N ALA A 308 -22.54 14.15 12.36
CA ALA A 308 -21.68 14.44 11.22
C ALA A 308 -21.40 13.21 10.34
N ARG A 309 -21.21 12.02 10.93
CA ARG A 309 -21.01 10.76 10.19
C ARG A 309 -22.23 10.39 9.34
N GLU A 310 -23.41 10.40 9.93
CA GLU A 310 -24.65 10.12 9.19
C GLU A 310 -24.91 11.19 8.12
N PHE A 311 -24.58 12.45 8.39
CA PHE A 311 -24.68 13.51 7.38
C PHE A 311 -23.74 13.26 6.19
N ARG A 312 -22.47 12.93 6.43
CA ARG A 312 -21.50 12.57 5.38
C ARG A 312 -21.97 11.36 4.56
N LYS A 313 -22.54 10.35 5.21
CA LYS A 313 -23.17 9.20 4.54
C LYS A 313 -24.24 9.62 3.55
N ARG A 314 -25.16 10.51 3.94
CA ARG A 314 -26.22 11.02 3.06
C ARG A 314 -25.64 11.79 1.88
N VAL A 315 -24.65 12.64 2.12
CA VAL A 315 -23.95 13.38 1.06
C VAL A 315 -23.28 12.42 0.07
N ARG A 316 -22.57 11.40 0.56
CA ARG A 316 -21.90 10.40 -0.28
C ARG A 316 -22.89 9.59 -1.11
N LEU A 317 -23.96 9.09 -0.50
CA LEU A 317 -25.00 8.36 -1.22
C LEU A 317 -25.62 9.22 -2.32
N ARG A 318 -25.87 10.51 -2.04
CA ARG A 318 -26.37 11.44 -3.05
C ARG A 318 -25.37 11.70 -4.18
N LEU A 319 -24.08 11.81 -3.87
CA LEU A 319 -23.02 11.89 -4.88
C LEU A 319 -22.99 10.64 -5.77
N SER A 320 -23.17 9.45 -5.20
CA SER A 320 -23.23 8.19 -5.96
C SER A 320 -24.47 8.13 -6.86
N GLU A 321 -25.66 8.45 -6.34
CA GLU A 321 -26.91 8.52 -7.12
C GLU A 321 -26.81 9.49 -8.30
N ALA A 322 -26.13 10.61 -8.09
CA ALA A 322 -25.97 11.63 -9.11
C ALA A 322 -24.96 11.23 -10.21
N ARG A 323 -24.10 10.24 -9.93
CA ARG A 323 -23.12 9.68 -10.88
C ARG A 323 -23.67 8.52 -11.71
N GLU A 324 -24.76 7.89 -11.29
CA GLU A 324 -25.39 6.85 -12.10
C GLU A 324 -26.03 7.50 -13.34
N PRO A 325 -25.67 7.06 -14.57
CA PRO A 325 -26.37 7.54 -15.76
C PRO A 325 -27.84 7.16 -15.60
N ARG A 326 -28.73 8.16 -15.66
CA ARG A 326 -30.17 7.90 -15.70
C ARG A 326 -30.42 6.97 -16.88
N ALA A 327 -30.75 5.72 -16.60
CA ALA A 327 -31.20 4.78 -17.61
C ALA A 327 -32.45 5.39 -18.26
N ASN A 328 -32.29 5.88 -19.49
CA ASN A 328 -33.37 6.31 -20.36
C ASN A 328 -33.71 5.18 -21.33
#